data_AF-A0A971RBQ9-F1
#
_entry.id   AF-A0A971RBQ9-F1
#
_cell.length_a   1.000
_cell.length_b   1.000
_cell.length_c   1.000
_cell.angle_alpha   90.00
_cell.angle_beta   90.00
_cell.angle_gamma   90.00
#
_symmetry.space_group_name_H-M   'P 1'
#
loop_
_entity.id
_entity.type
_entity.pdbx_description
1 polymer ?
#
loop_
_entity_poly.entity_id
_entity_poly.type
_entity_poly.pdbx_seq_one_letter_code
_entity_poly.pdbx_strand_id
1 'polypeptide(L)'
;MAASDKIIQIRHLSKTLGNKKVLDDITIDVRRGEFVTFLGPSGCGKTTTLRLIAGFLAPDEGKILFEGKNISDIPPYKRPFNTVFQRYALFPHLDVYDNIAFGLKLQKIPREEINKRVRRVLKMVGMTDYEERDVDSLSGGQQQRVAIARALINQPKVLLLDEPLAALDLKMRKDMQIELKEMHKKLGITFIYVTHDQEEALILSDTVVVMNEGKIQQIGTPTDIYNEPENCFVADFIGESNILNGKMFSDRKVGFIYHDFDCIDEGFGENIPVDVVVRPEDIYIMKNTEGAQFTGVVQSCVFQGVHYKMFVETDTGYELMVQDYNAFEVGTTVGLVIRPEDIQVMHKERTRNTFEGEMVDETHVRFLDGEFECPRQPGLEKGQKVKVEVDFDKVDLYDHQEEGTLSGFVYFMIYKGNHYHITVLTDEGYHIWVDTNDVWDKGDLVGINFSAKHIKITPLQ
;
A
#
# COMPACT_ATOMS: atom_id res chain seq x y z
N MET A 1 35.46 -6.49 12.25
CA MET A 1 34.22 -6.59 11.45
C MET A 1 33.32 -5.46 11.90
N ALA A 2 33.06 -4.47 11.05
CA ALA A 2 32.12 -3.40 11.37
C ALA A 2 30.79 -4.04 11.75
N ALA A 3 30.23 -3.68 12.91
CA ALA A 3 28.89 -4.13 13.27
C ALA A 3 27.94 -3.69 12.16
N SER A 4 27.23 -4.63 11.55
CA SER A 4 26.19 -4.33 10.57
C SER A 4 25.21 -3.32 11.18
N ASP A 5 24.94 -2.23 10.45
CA ASP A 5 23.97 -1.19 10.84
C ASP A 5 22.53 -1.75 10.95
N LYS A 6 22.31 -2.93 10.37
CA LYS A 6 21.03 -3.66 10.38
C LYS A 6 20.77 -4.29 11.74
N ILE A 7 19.67 -3.91 12.39
CA ILE A 7 19.22 -4.46 13.67
C ILE A 7 18.29 -5.66 13.50
N ILE A 8 17.36 -5.58 12.54
CA ILE A 8 16.44 -6.66 12.18
C ILE A 8 16.60 -6.93 10.69
N GLN A 9 16.61 -8.21 10.32
CA GLN A 9 16.63 -8.63 8.93
C GLN A 9 15.61 -9.75 8.75
N ILE A 10 14.71 -9.56 7.81
CA ILE A 10 13.72 -10.56 7.40
C ILE A 10 14.20 -11.09 6.05
N ARG A 11 14.32 -12.41 5.93
CA ARG A 11 14.81 -13.07 4.71
C ARG A 11 13.83 -14.13 4.27
N HIS A 12 13.26 -13.95 3.08
CA HIS A 12 12.36 -14.87 2.40
C HIS A 12 11.22 -15.39 3.28
N LEU A 13 10.60 -14.48 4.04
CA LEU A 13 9.62 -14.83 5.06
C LEU A 13 8.26 -15.10 4.41
N SER A 14 7.79 -16.34 4.53
CA SER A 14 6.46 -16.75 4.06
C SER A 14 5.61 -17.26 5.22
N LYS A 15 4.29 -17.03 5.12
CA LYS A 15 3.33 -17.53 6.10
C LYS A 15 1.97 -17.82 5.49
N THR A 16 1.44 -18.98 5.81
CA THR A 16 0.10 -19.46 5.47
C THR A 16 -0.72 -19.58 6.76
N LEU A 17 -1.95 -19.08 6.72
CA LEU A 17 -2.93 -19.21 7.80
C LEU A 17 -4.18 -19.90 7.24
N GLY A 18 -4.49 -21.09 7.74
CA GLY A 18 -5.51 -21.95 7.14
C GLY A 18 -5.09 -22.35 5.72
N ASN A 19 -5.92 -22.03 4.73
CA ASN A 19 -5.66 -22.33 3.32
C ASN A 19 -5.13 -21.12 2.53
N LYS A 20 -4.90 -19.97 3.18
CA LYS A 20 -4.48 -18.73 2.52
C LYS A 20 -3.03 -18.41 2.83
N LYS A 21 -2.20 -18.23 1.79
CA LYS A 21 -0.86 -17.64 1.91
C LYS A 21 -1.02 -16.15 2.21
N VAL A 22 -0.65 -15.74 3.41
CA VAL A 22 -0.82 -14.37 3.93
C VAL A 22 0.44 -13.53 3.73
N LEU A 23 1.61 -14.17 3.69
CA LEU A 23 2.88 -13.55 3.35
C LEU A 23 3.62 -14.44 2.35
N ASP A 24 4.21 -13.80 1.34
CA ASP A 24 4.92 -14.45 0.25
C ASP A 24 6.27 -13.77 0.04
N ASP A 25 7.34 -14.47 0.41
CA ASP A 25 8.73 -14.09 0.16
C ASP A 25 9.12 -12.67 0.63
N ILE A 26 8.70 -12.31 1.85
CA ILE A 26 9.00 -10.98 2.41
C ILE A 26 10.48 -10.90 2.77
N THR A 27 11.18 -9.92 2.19
CA THR A 27 12.58 -9.62 2.51
C THR A 27 12.75 -8.13 2.81
N ILE A 28 13.25 -7.80 4.00
CA ILE A 28 13.48 -6.42 4.43
C ILE A 28 14.64 -6.34 5.43
N ASP A 29 15.40 -5.24 5.36
CA ASP A 29 16.41 -4.89 6.34
C ASP A 29 16.00 -3.62 7.08
N VAL A 30 16.04 -3.66 8.42
CA VAL A 30 15.76 -2.53 9.30
C VAL A 30 17.05 -2.12 9.99
N ARG A 31 17.37 -0.83 9.97
CA ARG A 31 18.57 -0.23 10.56
C ARG A 31 18.34 0.18 12.00
N ARG A 32 19.43 0.39 12.76
CA ARG A 32 19.35 0.82 14.16
C ARG A 32 18.81 2.24 14.26
N GLY A 33 17.79 2.41 15.09
CA GLY A 33 17.21 3.73 15.36
C GLY A 33 16.34 4.27 14.22
N GLU A 34 15.98 3.40 13.27
CA GLU A 34 15.08 3.72 12.17
C GLU A 34 13.62 3.57 12.61
N PHE A 35 12.78 4.49 12.13
CA PHE A 35 11.33 4.36 12.21
C PHE A 35 10.81 3.74 10.90
N VAL A 36 10.49 2.45 10.94
CA VAL A 36 9.96 1.70 9.79
C VAL A 36 8.47 1.49 9.95
N THR A 37 7.70 1.87 8.92
CA THR A 37 6.25 1.62 8.89
C THR A 37 5.87 0.63 7.80
N PHE A 38 5.16 -0.43 8.18
CA PHE A 38 4.43 -1.27 7.25
C PHE A 38 3.06 -0.63 6.98
N LEU A 39 2.83 -0.29 5.72
CA LEU A 39 1.64 0.39 5.23
C LEU A 39 0.96 -0.48 4.17
N GLY A 40 -0.36 -0.43 4.08
CA GLY A 40 -1.11 -1.14 3.04
C GLY A 40 -2.57 -1.40 3.44
N PRO A 41 -3.37 -1.99 2.54
CA PRO A 41 -4.78 -2.29 2.78
C PRO A 41 -5.01 -3.28 3.93
N SER A 42 -6.23 -3.31 4.45
CA SER A 42 -6.65 -4.34 5.41
C SER A 42 -6.44 -5.74 4.83
N GLY A 43 -5.83 -6.62 5.62
CA GLY A 43 -5.59 -8.01 5.22
C GLY A 43 -4.33 -8.26 4.36
N CYS A 44 -3.51 -7.25 4.04
CA CYS A 44 -2.28 -7.44 3.25
C CYS A 44 -1.10 -8.07 4.02
N GLY A 45 -1.28 -8.43 5.29
CA GLY A 45 -0.28 -9.17 6.08
C GLY A 45 0.57 -8.35 7.08
N LYS A 46 0.40 -7.03 7.18
CA LYS A 46 1.19 -6.16 8.08
C LYS A 46 1.27 -6.66 9.54
N THR A 47 0.11 -6.88 10.18
CA THR A 47 0.05 -7.39 11.55
C THR A 47 0.62 -8.81 11.68
N THR A 48 0.48 -9.64 10.63
CA THR A 48 1.10 -10.96 10.59
C THR A 48 2.63 -10.84 10.58
N THR A 49 3.20 -9.93 9.78
CA THR A 49 4.62 -9.61 9.77
C THR A 49 5.10 -9.17 11.16
N LEU A 50 4.39 -8.23 11.80
CA LEU A 50 4.73 -7.77 13.14
C LEU A 50 4.70 -8.89 14.18
N ARG A 51 3.68 -9.77 14.13
CA ARG A 51 3.55 -10.92 15.03
C ARG A 51 4.64 -11.97 14.83
N LEU A 52 5.13 -12.15 13.60
CA LEU A 52 6.28 -13.00 13.30
C LEU A 52 7.56 -12.41 13.89
N ILE A 53 7.78 -11.08 13.78
CA ILE A 53 8.92 -10.38 14.41
C ILE A 53 8.83 -10.44 15.94
N ALA A 54 7.64 -10.32 16.52
CA ALA A 54 7.42 -10.44 17.96
C ALA A 54 7.51 -11.89 18.49
N GLY A 55 7.42 -12.88 17.60
CA GLY A 55 7.47 -14.31 17.92
C GLY A 55 6.15 -14.91 18.36
N PHE A 56 5.04 -14.19 18.22
CA PHE A 56 3.69 -14.72 18.47
C PHE A 56 3.28 -15.73 17.41
N LEU A 57 3.91 -15.68 16.24
CA LEU A 57 3.78 -16.66 15.17
C LEU A 57 5.18 -17.16 14.80
N ALA A 58 5.25 -18.41 14.33
CA ALA A 58 6.44 -18.97 13.68
C ALA A 58 6.27 -18.88 12.15
N PRO A 59 7.34 -18.54 11.41
CA PRO A 59 7.29 -18.55 9.94
C PRO A 59 7.18 -19.98 9.41
N ASP A 60 6.58 -20.12 8.22
CA ASP A 60 6.60 -21.41 7.52
C ASP A 60 7.89 -21.57 6.71
N GLU A 61 8.36 -20.46 6.13
CA GLU A 61 9.63 -20.39 5.40
C GLU A 61 10.38 -19.09 5.74
N GLY A 62 11.68 -19.09 5.46
CA GLY A 62 12.55 -17.95 5.71
C GLY A 62 13.01 -17.84 7.16
N LYS A 63 13.60 -16.70 7.49
CA LYS A 63 14.16 -16.45 8.83
C LYS A 63 14.15 -14.98 9.21
N ILE A 64 14.05 -14.74 10.51
CA ILE A 64 14.18 -13.43 11.13
C ILE A 64 15.49 -13.40 11.90
N LEU A 65 16.35 -12.44 11.57
CA LEU A 65 17.63 -12.21 12.21
C LEU A 65 17.53 -10.95 13.08
N PHE A 66 18.04 -11.02 14.31
CA PHE A 66 18.26 -9.87 15.17
C PHE A 66 19.76 -9.75 15.48
N GLU A 67 20.35 -8.60 15.14
CA GLU A 67 21.80 -8.37 15.24
C GLU A 67 22.62 -9.51 14.61
N GLY A 68 22.15 -10.03 13.47
CA GLY A 68 22.76 -11.13 12.72
C GLY A 68 22.47 -12.54 13.25
N LYS A 69 21.77 -12.70 14.39
CA LYS A 69 21.42 -14.00 14.97
C LYS A 69 20.00 -14.39 14.62
N ASN A 70 19.78 -15.64 14.22
CA ASN A 70 18.44 -16.15 13.96
C ASN A 70 17.61 -16.19 15.26
N ILE A 71 16.44 -15.57 15.23
CA ILE A 71 15.49 -15.51 16.35
C ILE A 71 14.13 -16.15 16.02
N SER A 72 13.99 -16.78 14.86
CA SER A 72 12.71 -17.29 14.35
C SER A 72 12.01 -18.24 15.33
N ASP A 73 12.77 -19.10 16.00
CA ASP A 73 12.26 -20.09 16.98
C ASP A 73 12.25 -19.57 18.43
N ILE A 74 12.70 -18.33 18.66
CA ILE A 74 12.74 -17.76 20.00
C ILE A 74 11.32 -17.30 20.38
N PRO A 75 10.77 -17.73 21.53
CA PRO A 75 9.44 -17.31 21.95
C PRO A 75 9.41 -15.82 22.37
N PRO A 76 8.24 -15.16 22.36
CA PRO A 76 8.12 -13.71 22.58
C PRO A 76 8.79 -13.21 23.85
N TYR A 77 8.60 -13.91 24.97
CA TYR A 77 9.12 -13.51 26.28
C TYR A 77 10.65 -13.59 26.41
N LYS A 78 11.35 -14.19 25.42
CA LYS A 78 12.82 -14.21 25.33
C LYS A 78 13.35 -13.26 24.26
N ARG A 79 12.48 -12.64 23.46
CA ARG A 79 12.92 -11.67 22.44
C ARG A 79 13.21 -10.33 23.11
N PRO A 80 14.21 -9.57 22.62
CA PRO A 80 14.59 -8.27 23.19
C PRO A 80 13.67 -7.13 22.72
N PHE A 81 12.40 -7.44 22.45
CA PHE A 81 11.41 -6.57 21.84
C PHE A 81 10.25 -6.35 22.80
N ASN A 82 9.64 -5.18 22.74
CA ASN A 82 8.36 -4.92 23.40
C ASN A 82 7.32 -4.54 22.35
N THR A 83 6.08 -4.95 22.56
CA THR A 83 4.97 -4.73 21.61
C THR A 83 3.86 -3.94 22.27
N VAL A 84 3.37 -2.90 21.59
CA VAL A 84 2.14 -2.19 21.91
C VAL A 84 1.07 -2.64 20.91
N PHE A 85 -0.03 -3.17 21.44
CA PHE A 85 -1.13 -3.69 20.64
C PHE A 85 -2.21 -2.61 20.41
N GLN A 86 -2.99 -2.77 19.35
CA GLN A 86 -4.10 -1.89 18.94
C GLN A 86 -5.09 -1.61 20.08
N ARG A 87 -5.51 -2.66 20.80
CA ARG A 87 -6.12 -2.49 22.12
C ARG A 87 -4.97 -2.45 23.11
N TYR A 88 -4.71 -1.29 23.72
CA TYR A 88 -3.56 -0.98 24.59
C TYR A 88 -3.21 -2.06 25.64
N ALA A 89 -4.14 -2.98 25.91
CA ALA A 89 -3.97 -4.16 26.74
C ALA A 89 -3.49 -3.79 28.15
N LEU A 90 -3.95 -2.63 28.63
CA LEU A 90 -3.70 -2.18 29.99
C LEU A 90 -4.50 -3.06 30.95
N PHE A 91 -3.97 -3.24 32.14
CA PHE A 91 -4.62 -4.02 33.19
C PHE A 91 -5.58 -3.08 33.93
N PRO A 92 -6.90 -3.25 33.80
CA PRO A 92 -7.88 -2.31 34.34
C PRO A 92 -7.93 -2.32 35.88
N HIS A 93 -7.46 -3.39 36.50
CA HIS A 93 -7.40 -3.53 37.96
C HIS A 93 -6.12 -2.94 38.58
N LEU A 94 -5.25 -2.32 37.78
CA LEU A 94 -4.00 -1.70 38.21
C LEU A 94 -4.03 -0.20 37.84
N ASP A 95 -3.42 0.64 38.68
CA ASP A 95 -3.19 2.05 38.36
C ASP A 95 -2.10 2.22 37.28
N VAL A 96 -1.84 3.47 36.89
CA VAL A 96 -0.80 3.80 35.91
C VAL A 96 0.58 3.31 36.36
N TYR A 97 0.95 3.55 37.61
CA TYR A 97 2.25 3.15 38.15
C TYR A 97 2.44 1.63 38.07
N ASP A 98 1.44 0.85 38.50
CA ASP A 98 1.48 -0.61 38.54
C ASP A 98 1.40 -1.22 37.15
N ASN A 99 0.68 -0.61 36.22
CA ASN A 99 0.71 -1.00 34.81
C ASN A 99 2.12 -0.91 34.22
N ILE A 100 2.83 0.21 34.47
CA ILE A 100 4.17 0.44 33.95
C ILE A 100 5.20 -0.42 34.70
N ALA A 101 5.08 -0.53 36.02
CA ALA A 101 6.02 -1.26 36.87
C ALA A 101 5.92 -2.79 36.74
N PHE A 102 4.83 -3.32 36.19
CA PHE A 102 4.51 -4.74 36.16
C PHE A 102 5.67 -5.64 35.71
N GLY A 103 6.31 -5.31 34.58
CA GLY A 103 7.44 -6.10 34.04
C GLY A 103 8.66 -6.12 34.97
N LEU A 104 8.98 -4.98 35.60
CA LEU A 104 10.10 -4.89 36.56
C LEU A 104 9.82 -5.64 37.86
N LYS A 105 8.55 -5.63 38.33
CA LYS A 105 8.12 -6.40 39.50
C LYS A 105 8.29 -7.90 39.28
N LEU A 106 7.92 -8.41 38.10
CA LEU A 106 8.13 -9.82 37.73
C LEU A 106 9.62 -10.21 37.70
N GLN A 107 10.48 -9.30 37.26
CA GLN A 107 11.93 -9.45 37.28
C GLN A 107 12.55 -9.31 38.68
N LYS A 108 11.74 -9.02 39.71
CA LYS A 108 12.17 -8.83 41.11
C LYS A 108 13.22 -7.71 41.28
N ILE A 109 13.12 -6.66 40.48
CA ILE A 109 13.96 -5.47 40.60
C ILE A 109 13.66 -4.75 41.92
N PRO A 110 14.66 -4.18 42.63
CA PRO A 110 14.42 -3.44 43.88
C PRO A 110 13.44 -2.27 43.70
N ARG A 111 12.55 -2.07 44.70
CA ARG A 111 11.47 -1.07 44.63
C ARG A 111 11.96 0.36 44.36
N GLU A 112 13.09 0.76 44.93
CA GLU A 112 13.67 2.08 44.69
C GLU A 112 14.06 2.29 43.22
N GLU A 113 14.64 1.26 42.59
CA GLU A 113 15.00 1.29 41.17
C GLU A 113 13.76 1.29 40.28
N ILE A 114 12.71 0.54 40.66
CA ILE A 114 11.41 0.59 39.97
C ILE A 114 10.86 2.01 40.01
N ASN A 115 10.75 2.62 41.19
CA ASN A 115 10.24 3.99 41.36
C ASN A 115 11.00 4.98 40.47
N LYS A 116 12.33 4.89 40.45
CA LYS A 116 13.19 5.76 39.64
C LYS A 116 12.93 5.58 38.15
N ARG A 117 12.79 4.34 37.67
CA ARG A 117 12.51 4.04 36.26
C ARG A 117 11.12 4.46 35.84
N VAL A 118 10.10 4.19 36.65
CA VAL A 118 8.70 4.58 36.35
C VAL A 118 8.59 6.09 36.23
N ARG A 119 9.11 6.85 37.21
CA ARG A 119 9.12 8.34 37.14
C ARG A 119 9.84 8.86 35.91
N ARG A 120 10.98 8.25 35.54
CA ARG A 120 11.73 8.63 34.33
C ARG A 120 10.88 8.42 33.07
N VAL A 121 10.20 7.28 32.96
CA VAL A 121 9.40 6.95 31.77
C VAL A 121 8.13 7.80 31.71
N LEU A 122 7.44 8.02 32.84
CA LEU A 122 6.29 8.93 32.90
C LEU A 122 6.65 10.34 32.46
N LYS A 123 7.81 10.85 32.88
CA LYS A 123 8.33 12.13 32.39
C LYS A 123 8.59 12.12 30.88
N MET A 124 9.11 11.01 30.33
CA MET A 124 9.37 10.89 28.89
C MET A 124 8.09 10.87 28.05
N VAL A 125 7.00 10.29 28.56
CA VAL A 125 5.70 10.27 27.85
C VAL A 125 4.78 11.44 28.21
N GLY A 126 5.24 12.41 29.01
CA GLY A 126 4.45 13.58 29.42
C GLY A 126 3.33 13.28 30.42
N MET A 127 3.42 12.18 31.17
CA MET A 127 2.43 11.72 32.15
C MET A 127 2.93 11.89 33.60
N THR A 128 3.65 12.97 33.88
CA THR A 128 4.10 13.27 35.26
C THR A 128 2.88 13.55 36.14
N ASP A 129 2.85 13.04 37.36
CA ASP A 129 1.75 13.19 38.34
C ASP A 129 0.47 12.36 38.05
N TYR A 130 0.57 11.38 37.14
CA TYR A 130 -0.53 10.46 36.81
C TYR A 130 -0.37 9.08 37.45
N GLU A 131 0.66 8.86 38.27
CA GLU A 131 1.06 7.56 38.84
C GLU A 131 -0.10 6.79 39.48
N GLU A 132 -0.91 7.46 40.29
CA GLU A 132 -1.96 6.84 41.12
C GLU A 132 -3.34 6.85 40.45
N ARG A 133 -3.44 7.31 39.19
CA ARG A 133 -4.72 7.35 38.49
C ARG A 133 -5.13 5.97 38.00
N ASP A 134 -6.44 5.75 38.04
CA ASP A 134 -7.08 4.61 37.41
C ASP A 134 -7.02 4.73 35.88
N VAL A 135 -6.70 3.63 35.19
CA VAL A 135 -6.59 3.59 33.73
C VAL A 135 -7.91 3.85 33.03
N ASP A 136 -9.03 3.45 33.63
CA ASP A 136 -10.37 3.64 33.08
C ASP A 136 -10.81 5.12 33.17
N SER A 137 -10.12 5.93 33.98
CA SER A 137 -10.34 7.38 34.08
C SER A 137 -9.56 8.22 33.04
N LEU A 138 -8.68 7.57 32.26
CA LEU A 138 -7.80 8.24 31.30
C LEU A 138 -8.47 8.41 29.92
N SER A 139 -8.10 9.48 29.21
CA SER A 139 -8.45 9.60 27.79
C SER A 139 -7.73 8.55 26.93
N GLY A 140 -8.22 8.30 25.71
CA GLY A 140 -7.58 7.34 24.79
C GLY A 140 -6.10 7.63 24.54
N GLY A 141 -5.74 8.90 24.32
CA GLY A 141 -4.33 9.29 24.15
C GLY A 141 -3.50 9.10 25.42
N GLN A 142 -4.08 9.32 26.61
CA GLN A 142 -3.41 9.04 27.88
C GLN A 142 -3.19 7.55 28.09
N GLN A 143 -4.19 6.71 27.81
CA GLN A 143 -4.04 5.24 27.85
C GLN A 143 -2.92 4.78 26.90
N GLN A 144 -2.86 5.34 25.70
CA GLN A 144 -1.78 5.03 24.76
C GLN A 144 -0.40 5.39 25.33
N ARG A 145 -0.24 6.57 25.95
CA ARG A 145 1.02 6.96 26.62
C ARG A 145 1.42 5.98 27.71
N VAL A 146 0.46 5.49 28.50
CA VAL A 146 0.71 4.46 29.53
C VAL A 146 1.17 3.15 28.88
N ALA A 147 0.56 2.74 27.77
CA ALA A 147 0.95 1.53 27.05
C ALA A 147 2.36 1.63 26.47
N ILE A 148 2.71 2.78 25.88
CA ILE A 148 4.07 3.07 25.39
C ILE A 148 5.06 3.11 26.56
N ALA A 149 4.71 3.78 27.66
CA ALA A 149 5.54 3.82 28.86
C ALA A 149 5.84 2.41 29.40
N ARG A 150 4.82 1.56 29.49
CA ARG A 150 4.96 0.15 29.86
C ARG A 150 5.86 -0.61 28.89
N ALA A 151 5.82 -0.31 27.60
CA ALA A 151 6.72 -0.92 26.63
C ALA A 151 8.17 -0.41 26.77
N LEU A 152 8.37 0.84 27.14
CA LEU A 152 9.70 1.46 27.27
C LEU A 152 10.41 1.16 28.59
N ILE A 153 9.70 0.73 29.64
CA ILE A 153 10.25 0.54 30.98
C ILE A 153 11.44 -0.43 31.04
N ASN A 154 11.44 -1.44 30.15
CA ASN A 154 12.51 -2.43 30.02
C ASN A 154 13.68 -1.97 29.14
N GLN A 155 13.65 -0.73 28.63
CA GLN A 155 14.65 -0.15 27.74
C GLN A 155 14.93 -1.05 26.52
N PRO A 156 13.89 -1.38 25.73
CA PRO A 156 14.04 -2.26 24.59
C PRO A 156 14.90 -1.60 23.50
N LYS A 157 15.60 -2.42 22.70
CA LYS A 157 16.32 -1.94 21.50
C LYS A 157 15.37 -1.69 20.32
N VAL A 158 14.24 -2.39 20.30
CA VAL A 158 13.21 -2.31 19.25
C VAL A 158 11.83 -2.24 19.90
N LEU A 159 11.02 -1.28 19.46
CA LEU A 159 9.62 -1.14 19.84
C LEU A 159 8.73 -1.52 18.65
N LEU A 160 7.79 -2.44 18.88
CA LEU A 160 6.82 -2.90 17.89
C LEU A 160 5.45 -2.26 18.19
N LEU A 161 4.81 -1.64 17.20
CA LEU A 161 3.60 -0.86 17.34
C LEU A 161 2.54 -1.34 16.32
N ASP A 162 1.46 -1.97 16.80
CA ASP A 162 0.39 -2.53 15.96
C ASP A 162 -0.83 -1.60 15.97
N GLU A 163 -0.98 -0.77 14.94
CA GLU A 163 -2.05 0.24 14.80
C GLU A 163 -2.36 1.02 16.09
N PRO A 164 -1.35 1.59 16.77
CA PRO A 164 -1.52 2.12 18.11
C PRO A 164 -2.37 3.40 18.16
N LEU A 165 -2.70 4.00 17.02
CA LEU A 165 -3.48 5.24 16.90
C LEU A 165 -4.92 5.03 16.38
N ALA A 166 -5.27 3.80 15.98
CA ALA A 166 -6.55 3.50 15.34
C ALA A 166 -7.78 3.78 16.23
N ALA A 167 -7.62 3.70 17.56
CA ALA A 167 -8.70 3.92 18.51
C ALA A 167 -8.90 5.41 18.92
N LEU A 168 -8.10 6.33 18.38
CA LEU A 168 -8.15 7.76 18.73
C LEU A 168 -9.02 8.55 17.74
N ASP A 169 -9.64 9.63 18.23
CA ASP A 169 -10.26 10.63 17.36
C ASP A 169 -9.20 11.42 16.56
N LEU A 170 -9.65 12.11 15.51
CA LEU A 170 -8.76 12.80 14.56
C LEU A 170 -7.83 13.82 15.23
N LYS A 171 -8.31 14.60 16.20
CA LYS A 171 -7.50 15.63 16.85
C LYS A 171 -6.43 14.98 17.73
N MET A 172 -6.85 14.03 18.58
CA MET A 172 -5.90 13.29 19.42
C MET A 172 -4.88 12.51 18.58
N ARG A 173 -5.30 11.95 17.44
CA ARG A 173 -4.41 11.23 16.52
C ARG A 173 -3.28 12.13 16.02
N LYS A 174 -3.60 13.33 15.51
CA LYS A 174 -2.60 14.30 15.02
C LYS A 174 -1.62 14.72 16.11
N ASP A 175 -2.14 15.02 17.31
CA ASP A 175 -1.29 15.39 18.45
C ASP A 175 -0.35 14.23 18.82
N MET A 176 -0.87 13.00 18.89
CA MET A 176 -0.07 11.81 19.22
C MET A 176 0.94 11.41 18.14
N GLN A 177 0.68 11.69 16.85
CA GLN A 177 1.66 11.48 15.79
C GLN A 177 2.92 12.32 16.02
N ILE A 178 2.76 13.63 16.25
CA ILE A 178 3.87 14.55 16.50
C ILE A 178 4.67 14.08 17.73
N GLU A 179 3.98 13.71 18.80
CA GLU A 179 4.63 13.22 20.01
C GLU A 179 5.39 11.92 19.83
N LEU A 180 4.84 10.95 19.08
CA LEU A 180 5.53 9.71 18.76
C LEU A 180 6.83 9.97 17.99
N LYS A 181 6.79 10.88 17.01
CA LYS A 181 7.97 11.29 16.23
C LYS A 181 9.03 11.95 17.13
N GLU A 182 8.61 12.86 18.02
CA GLU A 182 9.52 13.47 18.98
C GLU A 182 10.11 12.45 19.96
N MET A 183 9.29 11.51 20.42
CA MET A 183 9.70 10.46 21.34
C MET A 183 10.74 9.55 20.69
N HIS A 184 10.51 9.12 19.45
CA HIS A 184 11.48 8.37 18.65
C HIS A 184 12.82 9.10 18.58
N LYS A 185 12.81 10.38 18.20
CA LYS A 185 14.01 11.22 18.12
C LYS A 185 14.77 11.36 19.45
N LYS A 186 14.04 11.43 20.58
CA LYS A 186 14.63 11.53 21.92
C LYS A 186 15.21 10.19 22.40
N LEU A 187 14.60 9.07 22.04
CA LEU A 187 15.01 7.73 22.49
C LEU A 187 16.13 7.13 21.64
N GLY A 188 16.10 7.32 20.32
CA GLY A 188 17.05 6.74 19.37
C GLY A 188 17.01 5.21 19.30
N ILE A 189 15.89 4.59 19.69
CA ILE A 189 15.66 3.14 19.53
C ILE A 189 14.91 2.88 18.24
N THR A 190 14.91 1.64 17.75
CA THR A 190 14.26 1.30 16.46
C THR A 190 12.76 1.14 16.66
N PHE A 191 11.94 1.73 15.79
CA PHE A 191 10.48 1.59 15.80
C PHE A 191 10.04 0.79 14.58
N ILE A 192 9.21 -0.23 14.80
CA ILE A 192 8.47 -0.90 13.72
C ILE A 192 6.99 -0.67 13.96
N TYR A 193 6.37 0.03 13.02
CA TYR A 193 5.00 0.50 13.10
C TYR A 193 4.14 -0.15 12.02
N VAL A 194 2.90 -0.45 12.34
CA VAL A 194 1.91 -0.96 11.40
C VAL A 194 0.72 -0.03 11.40
N THR A 195 0.30 0.41 10.21
CA THR A 195 -0.93 1.18 10.02
C THR A 195 -1.54 0.95 8.65
N HIS A 196 -2.80 1.33 8.53
CA HIS A 196 -3.50 1.46 7.25
C HIS A 196 -3.68 2.95 6.86
N ASP A 197 -3.30 3.89 7.74
CA ASP A 197 -3.39 5.32 7.51
C ASP A 197 -2.11 5.84 6.82
N GLN A 198 -2.28 6.48 5.67
CA GLN A 198 -1.18 6.97 4.85
C GLN A 198 -0.52 8.22 5.48
N GLU A 199 -1.31 9.12 6.08
CA GLU A 199 -0.82 10.35 6.72
C GLU A 199 0.11 9.97 7.89
N GLU A 200 -0.25 8.94 8.67
CA GLU A 200 0.61 8.38 9.72
C GLU A 200 1.95 7.88 9.17
N ALA A 201 1.92 7.07 8.12
CA ALA A 201 3.12 6.49 7.54
C ALA A 201 4.05 7.57 6.96
N LEU A 202 3.50 8.56 6.27
CA LEU A 202 4.28 9.62 5.63
C LEU A 202 4.87 10.62 6.65
N ILE A 203 4.17 10.89 7.76
CA ILE A 203 4.65 11.85 8.77
C ILE A 203 5.69 11.21 9.71
N LEU A 204 5.48 9.96 10.13
CA LEU A 204 6.25 9.37 11.24
C LEU A 204 7.55 8.72 10.79
N SER A 205 7.57 8.15 9.59
CA SER A 205 8.55 7.13 9.21
C SER A 205 9.79 7.72 8.59
N ASP A 206 10.93 7.07 8.83
CA ASP A 206 12.13 7.23 8.02
C ASP A 206 12.03 6.37 6.74
N THR A 207 11.44 5.17 6.88
CA THR A 207 11.23 4.22 5.78
C THR A 207 9.81 3.67 5.82
N VAL A 208 9.13 3.66 4.68
CA VAL A 208 7.79 3.10 4.49
C VAL A 208 7.88 1.85 3.63
N VAL A 209 7.19 0.79 4.06
CA VAL A 209 7.10 -0.51 3.39
C VAL A 209 5.67 -0.68 2.95
N VAL A 210 5.40 -0.43 1.67
CA VAL A 210 4.07 -0.58 1.10
C VAL A 210 3.85 -2.06 0.78
N MET A 211 2.79 -2.64 1.36
CA MET A 211 2.43 -4.04 1.21
C MET A 211 1.08 -4.20 0.53
N ASN A 212 1.01 -5.15 -0.40
CA ASN A 212 -0.24 -5.64 -0.98
C ASN A 212 -0.17 -7.16 -1.12
N GLU A 213 -1.26 -7.85 -0.81
CA GLU A 213 -1.37 -9.31 -0.98
C GLU A 213 -0.25 -10.14 -0.35
N GLY A 214 0.27 -9.70 0.80
CA GLY A 214 1.36 -10.42 1.45
C GLY A 214 2.70 -10.29 0.74
N LYS A 215 2.84 -9.36 -0.21
CA LYS A 215 4.07 -8.99 -0.91
C LYS A 215 4.42 -7.53 -0.62
N ILE A 216 5.70 -7.22 -0.69
CA ILE A 216 6.18 -5.84 -0.69
C ILE A 216 6.03 -5.28 -2.11
N GLN A 217 5.38 -4.13 -2.22
CA GLN A 217 5.21 -3.41 -3.48
C GLN A 217 6.34 -2.40 -3.68
N GLN A 218 6.70 -1.69 -2.61
CA GLN A 218 7.77 -0.70 -2.62
C GLN A 218 8.33 -0.49 -1.21
N ILE A 219 9.62 -0.17 -1.12
CA ILE A 219 10.29 0.29 0.10
C ILE A 219 11.01 1.58 -0.24
N GLY A 220 10.73 2.65 0.48
CA GLY A 220 11.36 3.95 0.23
C GLY A 220 11.15 4.91 1.38
N THR A 221 11.72 6.11 1.27
CA THR A 221 11.38 7.19 2.19
C THR A 221 9.94 7.67 1.92
N PRO A 222 9.27 8.37 2.85
CA PRO A 222 7.95 8.96 2.61
C PRO A 222 7.86 9.77 1.31
N THR A 223 8.92 10.52 0.98
CA THR A 223 8.97 11.31 -0.25
C THR A 223 9.08 10.44 -1.49
N ASP A 224 9.89 9.38 -1.46
CA ASP A 224 10.04 8.47 -2.61
C ASP A 224 8.73 7.72 -2.87
N ILE A 225 8.05 7.25 -1.82
CA ILE A 225 6.77 6.56 -1.96
C ILE A 225 5.69 7.48 -2.56
N TYR A 226 5.74 8.78 -2.27
CA TYR A 226 4.77 9.75 -2.79
C TYR A 226 5.11 10.22 -4.21
N ASN A 227 6.37 10.61 -4.44
CA ASN A 227 6.80 11.24 -5.70
C ASN A 227 7.16 10.21 -6.77
N GLU A 228 7.73 9.06 -6.38
CA GLU A 228 8.26 8.04 -7.29
C GLU A 228 7.62 6.66 -7.00
N PRO A 229 6.28 6.51 -7.14
CA PRO A 229 5.65 5.19 -7.02
C PRO A 229 6.19 4.20 -8.06
N GLU A 230 6.51 2.98 -7.63
CA GLU A 230 7.06 1.92 -8.51
C GLU A 230 5.98 1.29 -9.42
N ASN A 231 4.71 1.37 -9.02
CA ASN A 231 3.61 0.78 -9.77
C ASN A 231 2.28 1.50 -9.50
N CYS A 232 1.30 1.23 -10.37
CA CYS A 232 -0.04 1.80 -10.30
C CYS A 232 -0.73 1.58 -8.95
N PHE A 233 -0.49 0.44 -8.29
CA PHE A 233 -1.08 0.20 -6.98
C PHE A 233 -0.52 1.18 -5.93
N VAL A 234 0.78 1.42 -5.91
CA VAL A 234 1.36 2.40 -4.95
C VAL A 234 0.89 3.82 -5.29
N ALA A 235 0.84 4.17 -6.57
CA ALA A 235 0.37 5.48 -7.03
C ALA A 235 -1.10 5.77 -6.67
N ASP A 236 -1.97 4.76 -6.77
CA ASP A 236 -3.39 4.85 -6.41
C ASP A 236 -3.61 4.77 -4.90
N PHE A 237 -2.79 3.96 -4.23
CA PHE A 237 -2.93 3.73 -2.80
C PHE A 237 -2.33 4.86 -1.95
N ILE A 238 -1.40 5.66 -2.46
CA ILE A 238 -0.75 6.74 -1.71
C ILE A 238 -1.15 8.08 -2.29
N GLY A 239 -1.92 8.87 -1.54
CA GLY A 239 -2.42 10.17 -1.97
C GLY A 239 -3.48 10.08 -3.08
N GLU A 240 -3.88 11.22 -3.61
CA GLU A 240 -4.70 11.28 -4.82
C GLU A 240 -3.76 11.37 -6.05
N SER A 241 -4.17 10.76 -7.17
CA SER A 241 -3.36 10.67 -8.39
C SER A 241 -4.23 10.68 -9.64
N ASN A 242 -3.72 11.31 -10.69
CA ASN A 242 -4.16 11.00 -12.05
C ASN A 242 -3.22 9.93 -12.61
N ILE A 243 -3.73 8.70 -12.78
CA ILE A 243 -2.97 7.60 -13.39
C ILE A 243 -3.47 7.48 -14.83
N LEU A 244 -2.58 7.57 -15.81
CA LEU A 244 -2.95 7.70 -17.22
C LEU A 244 -2.17 6.70 -18.06
N ASN A 245 -2.79 6.18 -19.11
CA ASN A 245 -2.05 5.42 -20.11
C ASN A 245 -1.17 6.38 -20.93
N GLY A 246 0.11 6.05 -21.06
CA GLY A 246 1.05 6.81 -21.85
C GLY A 246 1.94 5.92 -22.72
N LYS A 247 2.78 6.59 -23.50
CA LYS A 247 3.83 5.97 -24.32
C LYS A 247 5.10 6.77 -24.20
N MET A 248 6.18 6.12 -23.76
CA MET A 248 7.51 6.70 -23.77
C MET A 248 8.02 6.70 -25.21
N PHE A 249 8.26 7.86 -25.81
CA PHE A 249 8.77 7.94 -27.18
C PHE A 249 10.28 7.74 -27.20
N SER A 250 10.97 8.42 -26.30
CA SER A 250 12.40 8.33 -26.01
C SER A 250 12.61 8.78 -24.57
N ASP A 251 13.81 8.58 -24.02
CA ASP A 251 14.19 9.15 -22.72
C ASP A 251 13.79 10.63 -22.64
N ARG A 252 13.18 11.02 -21.51
CA ARG A 252 12.71 12.38 -21.22
C ARG A 252 11.57 12.91 -22.11
N LYS A 253 10.94 12.07 -22.92
CA LYS A 253 9.79 12.47 -23.74
C LYS A 253 8.68 11.41 -23.72
N VAL A 254 7.54 11.78 -23.14
CA VAL A 254 6.38 10.91 -22.96
C VAL A 254 5.13 11.52 -23.61
N GLY A 255 4.33 10.68 -24.24
CA GLY A 255 3.02 11.05 -24.75
C GLY A 255 1.91 10.46 -23.89
N PHE A 256 0.95 11.27 -23.45
CA PHE A 256 -0.27 10.83 -22.77
C PHE A 256 -1.37 11.86 -23.04
N ILE A 257 -2.65 11.50 -22.82
CA ILE A 257 -3.82 12.36 -23.13
C ILE A 257 -3.83 12.97 -24.54
N TYR A 258 -3.18 12.31 -25.50
CA TYR A 258 -2.93 12.77 -26.88
C TYR A 258 -2.07 14.05 -27.01
N HIS A 259 -1.30 14.39 -25.99
CA HIS A 259 -0.28 15.45 -26.01
C HIS A 259 1.12 14.87 -25.73
N ASP A 260 2.13 15.58 -26.22
CA ASP A 260 3.54 15.28 -25.99
C ASP A 260 4.07 16.16 -24.84
N PHE A 261 4.77 15.53 -23.89
CA PHE A 261 5.38 16.21 -22.75
C PHE A 261 6.86 15.86 -22.62
N ASP A 262 7.65 16.85 -22.22
CA ASP A 262 8.99 16.60 -21.70
C ASP A 262 8.86 16.07 -20.26
N CYS A 263 9.66 15.08 -19.87
CA CYS A 263 9.76 14.57 -18.50
C CYS A 263 11.23 14.43 -18.07
N ILE A 264 11.46 14.03 -16.81
CA ILE A 264 12.82 13.80 -16.28
C ILE A 264 13.25 12.34 -16.27
N ASP A 265 12.32 11.42 -16.54
CA ASP A 265 12.54 9.97 -16.51
C ASP A 265 13.38 9.43 -17.68
N GLU A 266 14.23 8.44 -17.39
CA GLU A 266 15.17 7.80 -18.33
C GLU A 266 15.19 6.28 -18.13
N GLY A 267 15.58 5.51 -19.16
CA GLY A 267 15.84 4.07 -19.04
C GLY A 267 14.64 3.16 -19.33
N PHE A 268 13.53 3.70 -19.83
CA PHE A 268 12.34 2.94 -20.22
C PHE A 268 12.47 2.31 -21.60
N GLY A 269 13.29 2.89 -22.47
CA GLY A 269 13.44 2.52 -23.88
C GLY A 269 12.51 3.29 -24.83
N GLU A 270 12.60 3.00 -26.13
CA GLU A 270 11.90 3.76 -27.17
C GLU A 270 10.54 3.14 -27.54
N ASN A 271 9.53 3.99 -27.70
CA ASN A 271 8.17 3.62 -28.12
C ASN A 271 7.46 2.58 -27.22
N ILE A 272 7.73 2.59 -25.93
CA ILE A 272 7.21 1.61 -24.98
C ILE A 272 5.94 2.13 -24.28
N PRO A 273 4.87 1.32 -24.17
CA PRO A 273 3.72 1.64 -23.34
C PRO A 273 4.10 1.77 -21.86
N VAL A 274 3.66 2.85 -21.23
CA VAL A 274 3.95 3.17 -19.83
C VAL A 274 2.68 3.64 -19.11
N ASP A 275 2.68 3.60 -17.79
CA ASP A 275 1.69 4.31 -16.99
C ASP A 275 2.31 5.64 -16.53
N VAL A 276 1.54 6.72 -16.60
CA VAL A 276 1.96 8.07 -16.21
C VAL A 276 1.17 8.48 -14.99
N VAL A 277 1.84 9.05 -14.00
CA VAL A 277 1.22 9.59 -12.79
C VAL A 277 1.46 11.09 -12.74
N VAL A 278 0.40 11.85 -12.51
CA VAL A 278 0.47 13.28 -12.22
C VAL A 278 -0.40 13.57 -11.01
N ARG A 279 0.18 14.18 -9.98
CA ARG A 279 -0.56 14.52 -8.76
C ARG A 279 -1.52 15.68 -9.03
N PRO A 280 -2.71 15.70 -8.43
CA PRO A 280 -3.67 16.78 -8.66
C PRO A 280 -3.14 18.18 -8.35
N GLU A 281 -2.28 18.31 -7.34
CA GLU A 281 -1.63 19.56 -6.93
C GLU A 281 -0.52 20.03 -7.89
N ASP A 282 -0.03 19.12 -8.76
CA ASP A 282 1.04 19.40 -9.72
C ASP A 282 0.51 19.83 -11.10
N ILE A 283 -0.82 19.80 -11.28
CA ILE A 283 -1.47 20.31 -12.49
C ILE A 283 -1.77 21.81 -12.29
N TYR A 284 -1.02 22.67 -12.96
CA TYR A 284 -1.21 24.11 -12.90
C TYR A 284 -2.39 24.54 -13.76
N ILE A 285 -3.44 25.06 -13.12
CA ILE A 285 -4.66 25.54 -13.76
C ILE A 285 -4.67 27.08 -13.86
N MET A 286 -5.05 27.60 -15.02
CA MET A 286 -5.08 29.04 -15.28
C MET A 286 -6.30 29.46 -16.10
N LYS A 287 -6.77 30.69 -15.87
CA LYS A 287 -7.94 31.25 -16.58
C LYS A 287 -7.65 31.60 -18.04
N ASN A 288 -6.41 32.01 -18.33
CA ASN A 288 -5.99 32.29 -19.71
C ASN A 288 -5.47 31.00 -20.34
N THR A 289 -5.86 30.72 -21.57
CA THR A 289 -5.36 29.57 -22.34
C THR A 289 -4.08 29.89 -23.10
N GLU A 290 -3.71 31.16 -23.23
CA GLU A 290 -2.44 31.57 -23.84
C GLU A 290 -1.25 31.08 -23.00
N GLY A 291 -0.42 30.20 -23.57
CA GLY A 291 0.74 29.61 -22.91
C GLY A 291 0.46 28.29 -22.18
N ALA A 292 -0.78 27.79 -22.20
CA ALA A 292 -1.13 26.47 -21.71
C ALA A 292 -0.61 25.36 -22.66
N GLN A 293 -0.30 24.19 -22.10
CA GLN A 293 0.09 23.02 -22.90
C GLN A 293 -1.13 22.36 -23.54
N PHE A 294 -2.26 22.36 -22.83
CA PHE A 294 -3.55 21.86 -23.29
C PHE A 294 -4.69 22.56 -22.55
N THR A 295 -5.93 22.33 -22.97
CA THR A 295 -7.11 23.01 -22.42
C THR A 295 -8.15 22.02 -21.93
N GLY A 296 -9.03 22.47 -21.04
CA GLY A 296 -10.16 21.66 -20.57
C GLY A 296 -11.29 22.50 -20.02
N VAL A 297 -12.42 21.85 -19.74
CA VAL A 297 -13.62 22.45 -19.16
C VAL A 297 -13.81 21.92 -17.75
N VAL A 298 -14.00 22.82 -16.79
CA VAL A 298 -14.24 22.45 -15.38
C VAL A 298 -15.63 21.82 -15.27
N GLN A 299 -15.69 20.53 -14.93
CA GLN A 299 -16.95 19.78 -14.75
C GLN A 299 -17.48 19.88 -13.33
N SER A 300 -16.59 19.92 -12.33
CA SER A 300 -16.99 20.12 -10.93
C SER A 300 -15.91 20.87 -10.15
N CYS A 301 -16.33 21.56 -9.08
CA CYS A 301 -15.47 22.33 -8.20
C CYS A 301 -16.00 22.23 -6.77
N VAL A 302 -15.23 21.61 -5.88
CA VAL A 302 -15.62 21.31 -4.50
C VAL A 302 -14.58 21.86 -3.54
N PHE A 303 -15.01 22.65 -2.56
CA PHE A 303 -14.15 23.14 -1.50
C PHE A 303 -13.89 22.06 -0.44
N GLN A 304 -12.63 21.70 -0.21
CA GLN A 304 -12.21 20.68 0.77
C GLN A 304 -11.60 21.29 2.05
N GLY A 305 -11.91 22.55 2.34
CA GLY A 305 -11.54 23.22 3.59
C GLY A 305 -10.30 24.11 3.49
N VAL A 306 -9.23 23.66 2.82
CA VAL A 306 -8.03 24.48 2.57
C VAL A 306 -7.74 24.75 1.09
N HIS A 307 -8.24 23.89 0.21
CA HIS A 307 -8.10 23.99 -1.24
C HIS A 307 -9.41 23.60 -1.94
N TYR A 308 -9.47 23.81 -3.25
CA TYR A 308 -10.52 23.35 -4.13
C TYR A 308 -10.05 22.14 -4.90
N LYS A 309 -10.87 21.10 -4.91
CA LYS A 309 -10.73 19.94 -5.77
C LYS A 309 -11.65 20.12 -6.97
N MET A 310 -11.07 20.00 -8.16
CA MET A 310 -11.76 20.20 -9.43
C MET A 310 -11.56 19.00 -10.32
N PHE A 311 -12.60 18.63 -11.06
CA PHE A 311 -12.49 17.68 -12.17
C PHE A 311 -12.61 18.46 -13.47
N VAL A 312 -11.62 18.30 -14.35
CA VAL A 312 -11.48 19.03 -15.61
C VAL A 312 -11.49 18.02 -16.75
N GLU A 313 -12.46 18.14 -17.64
CA GLU A 313 -12.49 17.34 -18.87
C GLU A 313 -11.66 18.05 -19.94
N THR A 314 -10.60 17.40 -20.38
CA THR A 314 -9.69 17.87 -21.43
C THR A 314 -10.38 17.90 -22.79
N ASP A 315 -9.83 18.67 -23.72
CA ASP A 315 -10.24 18.70 -25.13
C ASP A 315 -10.14 17.35 -25.86
N THR A 316 -9.43 16.38 -25.27
CA THR A 316 -9.26 15.03 -25.79
C THR A 316 -10.16 13.98 -25.10
N GLY A 317 -11.05 14.42 -24.20
CA GLY A 317 -12.05 13.56 -23.54
C GLY A 317 -11.53 12.80 -22.31
N TYR A 318 -10.36 13.16 -21.79
CA TYR A 318 -9.90 12.67 -20.48
C TYR A 318 -10.37 13.58 -19.35
N GLU A 319 -10.78 12.98 -18.26
CA GLU A 319 -11.08 13.67 -17.01
C GLU A 319 -9.84 13.66 -16.10
N LEU A 320 -9.40 14.85 -15.68
CA LEU A 320 -8.29 15.05 -14.77
C LEU A 320 -8.76 15.68 -13.46
N MET A 321 -8.25 15.15 -12.36
CA MET A 321 -8.37 15.71 -11.04
C MET A 321 -7.30 16.78 -10.81
N VAL A 322 -7.71 17.99 -10.43
CA VAL A 322 -6.83 19.14 -10.19
C VAL A 322 -7.12 19.72 -8.81
N GLN A 323 -6.07 20.08 -8.08
CA GLN A 323 -6.18 20.77 -6.79
C GLN A 323 -5.52 22.16 -6.86
N ASP A 324 -6.26 23.20 -6.48
CA ASP A 324 -5.74 24.57 -6.41
C ASP A 324 -6.36 25.33 -5.23
N TYR A 325 -5.70 26.39 -4.75
CA TYR A 325 -6.25 27.26 -3.71
C TYR A 325 -7.37 28.17 -4.22
N ASN A 326 -7.45 28.40 -5.53
CA ASN A 326 -8.45 29.22 -6.18
C ASN A 326 -9.54 28.35 -6.81
N ALA A 327 -10.79 28.79 -6.68
CA ALA A 327 -11.91 28.17 -7.36
C ALA A 327 -11.99 28.62 -8.83
N PHE A 328 -12.31 27.68 -9.71
CA PHE A 328 -12.74 27.93 -11.07
C PHE A 328 -14.21 27.52 -11.21
N GLU A 329 -14.98 28.31 -11.97
CA GLU A 329 -16.42 28.09 -12.11
C GLU A 329 -16.69 26.90 -13.05
N VAL A 330 -17.68 26.09 -12.71
CA VAL A 330 -18.11 24.96 -13.55
C VAL A 330 -18.58 25.47 -14.91
N GLY A 331 -18.14 24.79 -15.97
CA GLY A 331 -18.39 25.16 -17.36
C GLY A 331 -17.38 26.16 -17.94
N THR A 332 -16.42 26.65 -17.16
CA THR A 332 -15.35 27.52 -17.69
C THR A 332 -14.27 26.71 -18.38
N THR A 333 -13.78 27.24 -19.51
CA THR A 333 -12.58 26.73 -20.17
C THR A 333 -11.35 27.27 -19.48
N VAL A 334 -10.42 26.39 -19.17
CA VAL A 334 -9.16 26.68 -18.47
C VAL A 334 -7.97 26.15 -19.25
N GLY A 335 -6.82 26.80 -19.07
CA GLY A 335 -5.53 26.31 -19.53
C GLY A 335 -4.88 25.43 -18.46
N LEU A 336 -4.21 24.36 -18.88
CA LEU A 336 -3.50 23.43 -18.00
C LEU A 336 -2.02 23.34 -18.41
N VAL A 337 -1.15 23.25 -17.42
CA VAL A 337 0.29 23.06 -17.58
C VAL A 337 0.77 22.04 -16.56
N ILE A 338 1.60 21.11 -16.99
CA ILE A 338 2.29 20.13 -16.16
C ILE A 338 3.79 20.30 -16.41
N ARG A 339 4.58 20.45 -15.35
CA ARG A 339 6.02 20.62 -15.52
C ARG A 339 6.70 19.26 -15.72
N PRO A 340 7.84 19.22 -16.42
CA PRO A 340 8.55 17.96 -16.66
C PRO A 340 8.92 17.19 -15.40
N GLU A 341 9.24 17.88 -14.31
CA GLU A 341 9.57 17.30 -13.01
C GLU A 341 8.37 16.73 -12.24
N ASP A 342 7.15 17.11 -12.63
CA ASP A 342 5.91 16.69 -11.96
C ASP A 342 5.21 15.52 -12.70
N ILE A 343 5.83 15.02 -13.77
CA ILE A 343 5.39 13.86 -14.53
C ILE A 343 6.22 12.67 -14.09
N GLN A 344 5.58 11.69 -13.46
CA GLN A 344 6.21 10.44 -13.09
C GLN A 344 5.82 9.33 -14.06
N VAL A 345 6.81 8.64 -14.61
CA VAL A 345 6.60 7.49 -15.50
C VAL A 345 6.84 6.17 -14.75
N MET A 346 5.95 5.20 -14.95
CA MET A 346 6.05 3.86 -14.38
C MET A 346 6.04 2.80 -15.47
N HIS A 347 6.75 1.70 -15.23
CA HIS A 347 6.68 0.54 -16.12
C HIS A 347 5.28 -0.08 -16.04
N LYS A 348 4.68 -0.33 -17.21
CA LYS A 348 3.50 -1.18 -17.28
C LYS A 348 3.89 -2.60 -16.93
N GLU A 349 3.35 -3.12 -15.83
CA GLU A 349 3.52 -4.54 -15.48
C GLU A 349 2.99 -5.46 -16.59
N ARG A 350 1.87 -5.06 -17.21
CA ARG A 350 1.17 -5.84 -18.23
C ARG A 350 0.54 -4.91 -19.26
N THR A 351 0.46 -5.40 -20.49
CA THR A 351 -0.23 -4.72 -21.61
C THR A 351 -1.42 -5.52 -22.14
N ARG A 352 -1.56 -6.78 -21.70
CA ARG A 352 -2.66 -7.69 -22.03
C ARG A 352 -2.73 -8.81 -20.99
N ASN A 353 -3.85 -9.51 -20.94
CA ASN A 353 -3.97 -10.76 -20.20
C ASN A 353 -3.14 -11.85 -20.89
N THR A 354 -2.47 -12.68 -20.10
CA THR A 354 -1.67 -13.81 -20.58
C THR A 354 -1.87 -14.99 -19.65
N PHE A 355 -2.29 -16.12 -20.22
CA PHE A 355 -2.56 -17.35 -19.48
C PHE A 355 -1.89 -18.54 -20.16
N GLU A 356 -1.51 -19.55 -19.37
CA GLU A 356 -1.22 -20.87 -19.90
C GLU A 356 -2.54 -21.62 -20.11
N GLY A 357 -2.66 -22.29 -21.25
CA GLY A 357 -3.82 -23.09 -21.61
C GLY A 357 -3.46 -24.36 -22.36
N GLU A 358 -4.48 -25.14 -22.68
CA GLU A 358 -4.37 -26.41 -23.39
C GLU A 358 -5.42 -26.47 -24.50
N MET A 359 -5.01 -26.85 -25.71
CA MET A 359 -5.95 -27.03 -26.83
C MET A 359 -6.86 -28.23 -26.58
N VAL A 360 -8.18 -28.02 -26.63
CA VAL A 360 -9.17 -29.11 -26.51
C VAL A 360 -9.45 -29.73 -27.89
N ASP A 361 -9.56 -28.88 -28.91
CA ASP A 361 -9.61 -29.22 -30.33
C ASP A 361 -9.14 -28.02 -31.19
N GLU A 362 -9.31 -28.06 -32.51
CA GLU A 362 -8.87 -26.97 -33.41
C GLU A 362 -9.59 -25.62 -33.16
N THR A 363 -10.69 -25.62 -32.41
CA THR A 363 -11.61 -24.48 -32.20
C THR A 363 -11.87 -24.16 -30.74
N HIS A 364 -11.40 -24.97 -29.79
CA HIS A 364 -11.58 -24.76 -28.35
C HIS A 364 -10.25 -24.82 -27.61
N VAL A 365 -10.08 -23.90 -26.66
CA VAL A 365 -8.93 -23.82 -25.76
C VAL A 365 -9.42 -23.78 -24.32
N ARG A 366 -8.73 -24.50 -23.43
CA ARG A 366 -8.99 -24.49 -21.99
C ARG A 366 -7.93 -23.67 -21.27
N PHE A 367 -8.36 -22.70 -20.47
CA PHE A 367 -7.50 -21.90 -19.59
C PHE A 367 -8.33 -21.35 -18.42
N LEU A 368 -7.70 -21.05 -17.28
CA LEU A 368 -8.37 -20.57 -16.06
C LEU A 368 -9.53 -21.50 -15.59
N ASP A 369 -9.37 -22.81 -15.81
CA ASP A 369 -10.39 -23.85 -15.55
C ASP A 369 -11.72 -23.69 -16.34
N GLY A 370 -11.76 -22.77 -17.30
CA GLY A 370 -12.84 -22.62 -18.29
C GLY A 370 -12.46 -23.14 -19.68
N GLU A 371 -13.47 -23.50 -20.47
CA GLU A 371 -13.31 -23.91 -21.88
C GLU A 371 -13.95 -22.86 -22.78
N PHE A 372 -13.17 -22.32 -23.71
CA PHE A 372 -13.57 -21.20 -24.56
C PHE A 372 -13.42 -21.53 -26.03
N GLU A 373 -14.38 -21.08 -26.84
CA GLU A 373 -14.23 -21.05 -28.29
C GLU A 373 -13.09 -20.11 -28.69
N CYS A 374 -12.32 -20.46 -29.72
CA CYS A 374 -11.21 -19.68 -30.22
C CYS A 374 -11.13 -19.74 -31.76
N PRO A 375 -10.39 -18.83 -32.41
CA PRO A 375 -10.24 -18.84 -33.86
C PRO A 375 -9.53 -20.13 -34.27
N ARG A 376 -9.98 -20.79 -35.33
CA ARG A 376 -9.46 -22.08 -35.77
C ARG A 376 -7.93 -22.09 -35.88
N GLN A 377 -7.28 -23.00 -35.15
CA GLN A 377 -5.82 -23.17 -35.11
C GLN A 377 -5.38 -24.45 -35.84
N PRO A 378 -5.30 -24.45 -37.18
CA PRO A 378 -4.85 -25.62 -37.92
C PRO A 378 -3.38 -25.91 -37.60
N GLY A 379 -3.10 -27.12 -37.09
CA GLY A 379 -1.74 -27.59 -36.78
C GLY A 379 -1.37 -27.62 -35.31
N LEU A 380 -2.28 -27.23 -34.40
CA LEU A 380 -2.14 -27.52 -32.98
C LEU A 380 -2.87 -28.82 -32.63
N GLU A 381 -2.20 -29.72 -31.92
CA GLU A 381 -2.78 -31.01 -31.52
C GLU A 381 -3.59 -30.86 -30.23
N LYS A 382 -4.58 -31.74 -30.06
CA LYS A 382 -5.32 -31.85 -28.80
C LYS A 382 -4.35 -32.17 -27.65
N GLY A 383 -4.47 -31.40 -26.57
CA GLY A 383 -3.60 -31.51 -25.40
C GLY A 383 -2.31 -30.71 -25.48
N GLN A 384 -2.08 -29.99 -26.60
CA GLN A 384 -0.91 -29.14 -26.73
C GLN A 384 -1.04 -27.91 -25.82
N LYS A 385 0.03 -27.65 -25.06
CA LYS A 385 0.13 -26.45 -24.22
C LYS A 385 0.33 -25.21 -25.08
N VAL A 386 -0.44 -24.17 -24.77
CA VAL A 386 -0.45 -22.92 -25.50
C VAL A 386 -0.45 -21.73 -24.55
N LYS A 387 0.06 -20.61 -25.04
CA LYS A 387 -0.06 -19.30 -24.43
C LYS A 387 -1.31 -18.64 -25.02
N VAL A 388 -2.23 -18.25 -24.15
CA VAL A 388 -3.44 -17.52 -24.49
C VAL A 388 -3.25 -16.05 -24.14
N GLU A 389 -3.53 -15.15 -25.08
CA GLU A 389 -3.44 -13.71 -24.87
C GLU A 389 -4.77 -13.03 -25.24
N VAL A 390 -5.24 -12.14 -24.36
CA VAL A 390 -6.46 -11.34 -24.57
C VAL A 390 -6.20 -9.90 -24.14
N ASP A 391 -6.50 -8.93 -25.00
CA ASP A 391 -6.33 -7.50 -24.68
C ASP A 391 -7.34 -7.07 -23.60
N PHE A 392 -7.00 -6.08 -22.76
CA PHE A 392 -7.81 -5.71 -21.58
C PHE A 392 -9.21 -5.20 -21.92
N ASP A 393 -9.36 -4.51 -23.06
CA ASP A 393 -10.62 -3.98 -23.57
C ASP A 393 -11.48 -5.03 -24.30
N LYS A 394 -11.02 -6.30 -24.31
CA LYS A 394 -11.67 -7.44 -24.98
C LYS A 394 -12.10 -8.54 -24.03
N VAL A 395 -12.28 -8.20 -22.76
CA VAL A 395 -12.86 -9.08 -21.73
C VAL A 395 -14.28 -8.65 -21.47
N ASP A 396 -15.22 -9.58 -21.59
CA ASP A 396 -16.63 -9.32 -21.38
C ASP A 396 -16.95 -9.55 -19.88
N LEU A 397 -17.57 -8.55 -19.25
CA LEU A 397 -18.03 -8.61 -17.86
C LEU A 397 -19.56 -8.53 -17.81
N TYR A 398 -20.15 -9.34 -16.93
CA TYR A 398 -21.59 -9.44 -16.73
C TYR A 398 -21.94 -9.26 -15.25
N ASP A 399 -23.08 -8.60 -14.99
CA ASP A 399 -23.61 -8.40 -13.63
C ASP A 399 -23.96 -9.71 -12.93
N HIS A 400 -24.44 -10.71 -13.70
CA HIS A 400 -24.78 -12.02 -13.16
C HIS A 400 -23.68 -13.03 -13.47
N GLN A 401 -23.20 -13.71 -12.43
CA GLN A 401 -22.15 -14.73 -12.54
C GLN A 401 -22.51 -15.86 -13.53
N GLU A 402 -23.80 -16.21 -13.62
CA GLU A 402 -24.31 -17.28 -14.50
C GLU A 402 -24.22 -16.97 -16.00
N GLU A 403 -24.03 -15.69 -16.37
CA GLU A 403 -23.88 -15.27 -17.76
C GLU A 403 -22.43 -15.44 -18.27
N GLY A 404 -21.48 -15.55 -17.35
CA GLY A 404 -20.07 -15.79 -17.64
C GLY A 404 -19.73 -17.28 -17.73
N THR A 405 -18.61 -17.59 -18.41
CA THR A 405 -18.00 -18.93 -18.32
C THR A 405 -17.16 -19.06 -17.06
N LEU A 406 -16.63 -17.94 -16.56
CA LEU A 406 -15.96 -17.84 -15.26
C LEU A 406 -16.74 -16.88 -14.36
N SER A 407 -16.53 -17.04 -13.06
CA SER A 407 -17.03 -16.14 -12.03
C SER A 407 -15.89 -15.63 -11.17
N GLY A 408 -16.09 -14.43 -10.62
CA GLY A 408 -15.17 -13.85 -9.67
C GLY A 408 -15.75 -12.60 -9.03
N PHE A 409 -14.88 -11.81 -8.42
CA PHE A 409 -15.27 -10.52 -7.87
C PHE A 409 -14.27 -9.42 -8.21
N VAL A 410 -14.77 -8.19 -8.34
CA VAL A 410 -13.96 -7.00 -8.58
C VAL A 410 -13.09 -6.76 -7.37
N TYR A 411 -11.80 -7.02 -7.53
CA TYR A 411 -10.84 -7.01 -6.44
C TYR A 411 -10.18 -5.65 -6.27
N PHE A 412 -9.85 -5.02 -7.39
CA PHE A 412 -9.15 -3.75 -7.46
C PHE A 412 -9.62 -2.96 -8.68
N MET A 413 -9.63 -1.65 -8.58
CA MET A 413 -9.97 -0.75 -9.68
C MET A 413 -9.10 0.49 -9.61
N ILE A 414 -8.75 1.01 -10.78
CA ILE A 414 -8.13 2.33 -10.94
C ILE A 414 -8.84 3.01 -12.09
N TYR A 415 -9.16 4.29 -11.93
CA TYR A 415 -9.62 5.11 -13.04
C TYR A 415 -8.44 5.68 -13.83
N LYS A 416 -8.39 5.44 -15.14
CA LYS A 416 -7.30 5.87 -16.03
C LYS A 416 -7.59 7.12 -16.85
N GLY A 417 -8.42 8.01 -16.31
CA GLY A 417 -8.80 9.29 -16.90
C GLY A 417 -9.91 9.20 -17.96
N ASN A 418 -10.09 8.06 -18.63
CA ASN A 418 -11.17 7.86 -19.61
C ASN A 418 -11.86 6.49 -19.56
N HIS A 419 -11.39 5.57 -18.72
CA HIS A 419 -11.97 4.24 -18.46
C HIS A 419 -11.48 3.75 -17.09
N TYR A 420 -12.14 2.73 -16.54
CA TYR A 420 -11.65 1.97 -15.39
C TYR A 420 -10.79 0.80 -15.85
N HIS A 421 -9.63 0.66 -15.22
CA HIS A 421 -8.81 -0.55 -15.26
C HIS A 421 -9.09 -1.36 -14.00
N ILE A 422 -9.79 -2.48 -14.14
CA ILE A 422 -10.19 -3.33 -13.02
C ILE A 422 -9.43 -4.65 -13.03
N THR A 423 -9.19 -5.19 -11.84
CA THR A 423 -8.69 -6.55 -11.64
C THR A 423 -9.79 -7.38 -11.00
N VAL A 424 -10.18 -8.45 -11.65
CA VAL A 424 -11.14 -9.44 -11.13
C VAL A 424 -10.35 -10.62 -10.59
N LEU A 425 -10.65 -11.02 -9.35
CA LEU A 425 -10.14 -12.26 -8.77
C LEU A 425 -11.19 -13.35 -8.97
N THR A 426 -10.84 -14.39 -9.73
CA THR A 426 -11.73 -15.53 -9.95
C THR A 426 -11.88 -16.36 -8.69
N ASP A 427 -12.92 -17.18 -8.63
CA ASP A 427 -13.16 -18.09 -7.49
C ASP A 427 -12.02 -19.10 -7.30
N GLU A 428 -11.34 -19.46 -8.39
CA GLU A 428 -10.15 -20.34 -8.40
C GLU A 428 -8.84 -19.60 -8.06
N GLY A 429 -8.90 -18.29 -7.81
CA GLY A 429 -7.77 -17.48 -7.34
C GLY A 429 -6.87 -16.91 -8.43
N TYR A 430 -7.36 -16.78 -9.66
CA TYR A 430 -6.63 -16.13 -10.76
C TYR A 430 -7.02 -14.67 -10.91
N HIS A 431 -6.06 -13.83 -11.30
CA HIS A 431 -6.32 -12.42 -11.62
C HIS A 431 -6.57 -12.25 -13.12
N ILE A 432 -7.63 -11.52 -13.46
CA ILE A 432 -7.98 -11.10 -14.83
C ILE A 432 -8.06 -9.56 -14.84
N TRP A 433 -7.40 -8.93 -15.80
CA TRP A 433 -7.35 -7.47 -15.95
C TRP A 433 -8.27 -7.02 -17.07
N VAL A 434 -9.10 -6.01 -16.82
CA VAL A 434 -10.15 -5.55 -17.75
C VAL A 434 -10.18 -4.03 -17.81
N ASP A 435 -10.25 -3.50 -19.03
CA ASP A 435 -10.52 -2.08 -19.27
C ASP A 435 -12.01 -1.93 -19.62
N THR A 436 -12.76 -1.16 -18.83
CA THR A 436 -14.20 -0.92 -19.03
C THR A 436 -14.61 0.52 -18.73
N ASN A 437 -15.66 0.99 -19.39
CA ASN A 437 -16.31 2.27 -19.07
C ASN A 437 -17.47 2.11 -18.08
N ASP A 438 -17.86 0.87 -17.77
CA ASP A 438 -18.91 0.58 -16.82
C ASP A 438 -18.41 0.81 -15.40
N VAL A 439 -19.33 1.26 -14.53
CA VAL A 439 -19.02 1.54 -13.13
C VAL A 439 -19.26 0.27 -12.33
N TRP A 440 -18.20 -0.21 -11.69
CA TRP A 440 -18.21 -1.36 -10.80
C TRP A 440 -17.77 -0.91 -9.40
N ASP A 441 -18.21 -1.62 -8.37
CA ASP A 441 -17.75 -1.45 -7.00
C ASP A 441 -16.81 -2.59 -6.57
N LYS A 442 -15.88 -2.26 -5.67
CA LYS A 442 -14.98 -3.27 -5.11
C LYS A 442 -15.78 -4.28 -4.29
N GLY A 443 -15.67 -5.55 -4.66
CA GLY A 443 -16.40 -6.66 -4.05
C GLY A 443 -17.61 -7.12 -4.86
N ASP A 444 -17.95 -6.43 -5.95
CA ASP A 444 -19.01 -6.88 -6.85
C ASP A 444 -18.69 -8.24 -7.45
N LEU A 445 -19.69 -9.13 -7.47
CA LEU A 445 -19.60 -10.44 -8.09
C LEU A 445 -19.90 -10.29 -9.58
N VAL A 446 -19.04 -10.83 -10.43
CA VAL A 446 -19.13 -10.67 -11.89
C VAL A 446 -19.01 -12.00 -12.60
N GLY A 447 -19.75 -12.15 -13.69
CA GLY A 447 -19.52 -13.16 -14.71
C GLY A 447 -18.49 -12.65 -15.71
N ILE A 448 -17.61 -13.54 -16.18
CA ILE A 448 -16.51 -13.19 -17.09
C ILE A 448 -16.55 -14.12 -18.30
N ASN A 449 -16.36 -13.55 -19.49
CA ASN A 449 -16.22 -14.31 -20.72
C ASN A 449 -15.17 -13.71 -21.64
N PHE A 450 -14.69 -14.53 -22.58
CA PHE A 450 -13.75 -14.12 -23.62
C PHE A 450 -14.34 -14.48 -24.98
N SER A 451 -14.62 -13.46 -25.79
CA SER A 451 -15.10 -13.68 -27.15
C SER A 451 -14.04 -14.37 -28.02
N ALA A 452 -14.43 -15.45 -28.72
CA ALA A 452 -13.53 -16.28 -29.53
C ALA A 452 -12.62 -15.48 -30.47
N LYS A 453 -13.14 -14.44 -31.13
CA LYS A 453 -12.39 -13.59 -32.07
C LYS A 453 -11.25 -12.78 -31.43
N HIS A 454 -11.23 -12.65 -30.11
CA HIS A 454 -10.25 -11.84 -29.36
C HIS A 454 -9.17 -12.68 -28.68
N ILE A 455 -9.33 -14.01 -28.67
CA ILE A 455 -8.37 -14.94 -28.11
C ILE A 455 -7.23 -15.15 -29.12
N LYS A 456 -6.02 -14.72 -28.75
CA LYS A 456 -4.79 -14.98 -29.52
C LYS A 456 -4.07 -16.18 -28.89
N ILE A 457 -3.73 -17.17 -29.71
CA ILE A 457 -3.11 -18.41 -29.25
C ILE A 457 -1.71 -18.53 -29.87
N THR A 458 -0.72 -18.84 -29.03
CA THR A 458 0.66 -19.12 -29.47
C THR A 458 1.13 -20.43 -28.84
N PRO A 459 1.69 -21.40 -29.58
CA PRO A 459 2.20 -22.62 -28.97
C PRO A 459 3.35 -22.33 -27.98
N LEU A 460 3.32 -22.97 -26.82
CA LEU A 460 4.42 -22.96 -25.85
C LEU A 460 5.46 -24.00 -26.31
N GLN A 461 6.73 -23.59 -26.38
CA GLN A 461 7.85 -24.47 -26.74
C GLN A 461 8.27 -25.39 -25.60
#